data_AF-A0A6F7W3K5-F1
#
_entry.id   AF-A0A6F7W3K5-F1
#
_cell.length_a   1.000
_cell.length_b   1.000
_cell.length_c   1.000
_cell.angle_alpha   90.00
_cell.angle_beta   90.00
_cell.angle_gamma   90.00
#
_symmetry.space_group_name_H-M   'P 1'
#
loop_
_entity.id
_entity.type
_entity.pdbx_description
1 polymer ?
#
loop_
_entity_poly.entity_id
_entity_poly.type
_entity_poly.pdbx_seq_one_letter_code
_entity_poly.pdbx_strand_id
1 'polypeptide(L)' 'MPAPVLAGADGAFLRPANVTRLPGLYLVGGWAHPGGGLAHAGMSGALAAGLIVEGEDWRGSQ' A
#
# COMPACT_ATOMS: atom_id res chain seq x y z
N MET A 1 -0.73 4.69 15.32
CA MET A 1 -0.74 3.93 14.05
C MET A 1 -1.20 2.51 14.35
N PRO A 2 -1.96 1.84 13.47
CA PRO A 2 -2.27 0.41 13.63
C PRO A 2 -0.97 -0.41 13.69
N ALA A 3 -1.05 -1.62 14.27
CA ALA A 3 0.09 -2.53 14.35
C ALA A 3 0.50 -3.06 12.96
N PRO A 4 1.74 -3.53 12.78
CA PRO A 4 2.15 -4.26 11.58
C PRO A 4 1.21 -5.44 11.31
N VAL A 5 0.99 -5.72 10.03
CA VAL A 5 0.21 -6.88 9.57
C VAL A 5 1.14 -7.90 8.95
N LEU A 6 0.83 -9.18 9.12
CA LEU A 6 1.61 -10.30 8.56
C LEU A 6 0.73 -11.09 7.59
N ALA A 7 1.36 -11.72 6.60
CA ALA A 7 0.69 -12.66 5.71
C ALA A 7 0.32 -13.93 6.50
N GLY A 8 -0.95 -14.08 6.83
CA GLY A 8 -1.51 -15.22 7.53
C GLY A 8 -3.00 -15.33 7.25
N ALA A 9 -3.60 -16.48 7.59
CA ALA A 9 -5.01 -16.77 7.30
C ALA A 9 -5.38 -16.49 5.83
N ASP A 10 -4.60 -17.03 4.89
CA ASP A 10 -4.76 -16.81 3.44
C ASP A 10 -4.80 -15.32 3.03
N GLY A 11 -4.08 -14.48 3.79
CA GLY A 11 -4.01 -13.04 3.55
C GLY A 11 -5.14 -12.23 4.17
N ALA A 12 -6.02 -12.85 4.98
CA ALA A 12 -7.14 -12.16 5.61
C ALA A 12 -6.73 -10.99 6.53
N PHE A 13 -5.48 -10.98 7.03
CA PHE A 13 -4.95 -9.91 7.87
C PHE A 13 -4.29 -8.77 7.09
N LEU A 14 -4.13 -8.91 5.77
CA LEU A 14 -3.48 -7.89 4.95
C LEU A 14 -4.34 -6.63 4.85
N ARG A 15 -3.67 -5.48 4.71
CA ARG A 15 -4.35 -4.23 4.39
C ARG A 15 -4.69 -4.16 2.89
N PRO A 16 -5.74 -3.40 2.51
CA PRO A 16 -6.05 -3.13 1.11
C PRO A 16 -4.84 -2.63 0.31
N ALA A 17 -4.80 -2.97 -0.97
CA ALA A 17 -3.80 -2.46 -1.90
C ALA A 17 -3.82 -0.92 -2.00
N ASN A 18 -2.73 -0.32 -2.45
CA ASN A 18 -2.66 1.13 -2.66
C ASN A 18 -3.51 1.61 -3.85
N VAL A 19 -3.94 0.69 -4.74
CA VAL A 19 -4.90 0.95 -5.81
C VAL A 19 -6.34 0.64 -5.37
N THR A 20 -7.29 1.46 -5.81
CA THR A 20 -8.72 1.21 -5.61
C THR A 20 -9.39 0.84 -6.92
N ARG A 21 -10.69 0.51 -6.86
CA ARG A 21 -11.49 0.29 -8.07
C ARG A 21 -11.80 1.58 -8.84
N LEU A 22 -11.59 2.74 -8.23
CA LEU A 22 -11.77 4.03 -8.88
C LEU A 22 -10.43 4.48 -9.46
N PRO A 23 -10.30 4.62 -10.79
CA PRO A 23 -9.06 5.05 -11.42
C PRO A 23 -8.60 6.41 -10.85
N GLY A 24 -7.31 6.51 -10.53
CA GLY A 24 -6.71 7.72 -9.96
C GLY A 24 -6.96 7.93 -8.46
N LEU A 25 -7.72 7.07 -7.79
CA LEU A 25 -7.88 7.09 -6.33
C LEU A 25 -6.96 6.04 -5.67
N TYR A 26 -6.07 6.51 -4.79
CA TYR A 26 -5.07 5.70 -4.10
C TYR A 26 -5.24 5.71 -2.58
N LEU A 27 -4.87 4.61 -1.93
CA LEU A 27 -4.87 4.47 -0.47
C LEU A 27 -3.44 4.57 0.08
N VAL A 28 -3.27 5.42 1.09
CA VAL A 28 -1.97 5.63 1.76
C VAL A 28 -2.06 5.56 3.29
N GLY A 29 -0.94 5.20 3.91
CA GLY A 29 -0.76 5.22 5.36
C GLY A 29 -0.98 3.86 6.03
N GLY A 30 -1.07 3.84 7.36
CA GLY A 30 -1.04 2.60 8.16
C GLY A 30 -2.20 1.63 7.95
N TRP A 31 -3.28 2.06 7.28
CA TRP A 31 -4.44 1.24 6.93
C TRP A 31 -4.43 0.75 5.48
N ALA A 32 -3.41 1.11 4.70
CA ALA A 32 -3.15 0.59 3.37
C ALA A 32 -1.95 -0.37 3.42
N HIS A 33 -1.74 -1.12 2.33
CA HIS A 33 -0.50 -1.88 2.12
C HIS A 33 0.72 -0.91 2.22
N PRO A 34 1.83 -1.30 2.88
CA PRO A 34 2.12 -2.61 3.48
C PRO A 34 1.63 -2.81 4.93
N GLY A 35 0.98 -1.83 5.54
CA GLY A 35 0.31 -1.98 6.84
C GLY A 35 0.74 -0.96 7.87
N GLY A 36 0.53 -1.30 9.14
CA GLY A 36 0.75 -0.38 10.26
C GLY A 36 2.21 -0.08 10.60
N GLY A 37 2.43 1.01 11.33
CA GLY A 37 3.76 1.52 11.71
C GLY A 37 4.21 2.74 10.88
N LEU A 38 5.13 3.54 11.43
CA LEU A 38 5.60 4.78 10.79
C LEU A 38 6.37 4.52 9.49
N ALA A 39 7.27 3.53 9.49
CA ALA A 39 8.02 3.15 8.29
C ALA A 39 7.07 2.73 7.15
N HIS A 40 6.05 1.93 7.48
CA HIS A 40 5.09 1.45 6.50
C HIS A 40 4.17 2.56 5.97
N ALA A 41 3.84 3.55 6.79
CA ALA A 41 3.12 4.74 6.33
C ALA A 41 3.94 5.52 5.28
N GLY A 42 5.26 5.67 5.50
CA GLY A 42 6.17 6.27 4.53
C GLY A 42 6.28 5.45 3.24
N MET A 43 6.49 4.14 3.35
CA MET A 43 6.55 3.23 2.19
C MET A 43 5.25 3.26 1.38
N SER A 44 4.10 3.28 2.03
CA SER A 44 2.80 3.38 1.35
C SER A 44 2.69 4.66 0.50
N GLY A 45 3.21 5.78 0.99
CA GLY A 45 3.31 7.02 0.20
C GLY A 45 4.24 6.88 -1.00
N ALA A 46 5.41 6.25 -0.82
CA ALA A 46 6.35 6.01 -1.91
C ALA A 46 5.78 5.08 -3.00
N LEU A 47 5.04 4.04 -2.61
CA LEU A 47 4.35 3.16 -3.56
C LEU A 47 3.28 3.90 -4.35
N ALA A 48 2.46 4.72 -3.68
CA ALA A 48 1.45 5.54 -4.37
C ALA A 48 2.09 6.54 -5.34
N ALA A 49 3.22 7.14 -4.97
CA ALA A 49 3.98 8.00 -5.88
C ALA A 49 4.48 7.24 -7.12
N GLY A 50 5.00 6.03 -6.95
CA GLY A 50 5.39 5.15 -8.06
C GLY A 50 4.23 4.85 -9.01
N LEU A 51 3.05 4.48 -8.47
CA LEU A 51 1.85 4.24 -9.27
C LEU A 51 1.36 5.49 -10.02
N ILE A 52 1.47 6.67 -9.40
CA ILE A 52 1.07 7.95 -10.02
C ILE A 52 2.00 8.33 -11.17
N VAL A 53 3.31 8.14 -11.00
CA VAL A 53 4.31 8.58 -11.98
C VAL A 53 4.50 7.55 -13.10
N GLU A 54 4.54 6.26 -12.77
CA GLU A 54 4.91 5.17 -13.68
C GLU A 54 3.70 4.38 -14.20
N GLY A 55 2.50 4.61 -13.63
CA GLY A 55 1.25 3.95 -14.02
C GLY A 55 0.86 2.74 -13.18
N GLU A 56 -0.35 2.21 -13.43
CA GLU A 56 -0.97 1.16 -12.61
C GLU A 56 -0.28 -0.21 -12.67
N ASP A 57 0.49 -0.45 -13.73
CA ASP A 57 1.25 -1.69 -13.93
C ASP A 57 2.61 -1.68 -13.23
N TRP A 58 3.00 -0.56 -12.61
CA TRP A 58 4.28 -0.41 -11.90
C TRP A 58 4.43 -1.41 -10.75
N ARG A 59 5.64 -2.00 -10.61
CA ARG A 59 5.94 -3.06 -9.64
C ARG A 59 7.08 -2.73 -8.67
N GLY A 60 7.60 -1.52 -8.70
CA GLY A 60 8.75 -1.11 -7.90
C GLY A 60 9.81 -0.38 -8.73
N SER A 61 10.74 0.27 -8.05
CA SER A 61 11.97 0.78 -8.68
C SER A 61 12.85 -0.39 -9.13
N GLN A 62 13.52 -0.24 -10.28
CA GLN A 62 14.57 -1.15 -10.74
C GLN A 62 15.86 -0.99 -9.91
#